data_AF-A0AAD3D997-F1
#
_entry.id   AF-A0AAD3D997-F1
#
_cell.length_a   1.000
_cell.length_b   1.000
_cell.length_c   1.000
_cell.angle_alpha   90.00
_cell.angle_beta   90.00
_cell.angle_gamma   90.00
#
_symmetry.space_group_name_H-M   'P 1'
#
loop_
_entity.id
_entity.type
_entity.pdbx_description
1 polymer ?
#
loop_
_entity_poly.entity_id
_entity_poly.type
_entity_poly.pdbx_seq_one_letter_code
_entity_poly.pdbx_strand_id
1 'polypeptide(L)'
;MSINIPLVAYGPSYLIRQANQLYQRLNTAEVMLGLLPTGTMFSDRNETSEKLVSMFWSLDMSTFNDVKSRGLDSFKKDLISREPRVQNLLKQVKSFDQLIPAWYSDTFMPRMYSEIDKTVFIGDCAHATSHQLGQGANLALVDAWTLSKCISDCATGEEAMYKYDQERKWRLRFYQLNSRLLTPVLQSHSKVVSTLCDVFMGPMCKFPPTKLQMLTVLCGAQNNGIPWTTNPNEEYLGYVHGFSSKEQALKTA
;
A
#
# COMPACT_ATOMS: atom_id res chain seq x y z
N MET A 1 14.38 8.39 7.93
CA MET A 1 13.72 8.03 6.65
C MET A 1 13.72 6.51 6.60
N SER A 2 12.55 5.88 6.47
CA SER A 2 12.45 4.42 6.62
C SER A 2 12.59 3.71 5.29
N ILE A 3 13.60 2.86 5.13
CA ILE A 3 13.74 1.93 4.00
C ILE A 3 12.76 0.79 4.25
N ASN A 4 11.85 0.44 3.31
CA ASN A 4 11.38 -0.95 3.33
C ASN A 4 12.28 -1.79 2.44
N ILE A 5 12.66 -2.94 2.96
CA ILE A 5 13.38 -3.93 2.19
C ILE A 5 12.41 -5.05 1.85
N PRO A 6 11.78 -5.05 0.66
CA PRO A 6 11.01 -6.19 0.22
C PRO A 6 11.93 -7.38 -0.06
N LEU A 7 11.59 -8.51 0.54
CA LEU A 7 12.11 -9.83 0.26
C LEU A 7 10.92 -10.71 -0.14
N VAL A 8 10.96 -11.26 -1.35
CA VAL A 8 10.05 -12.35 -1.71
C VAL A 8 10.69 -13.66 -1.26
N ALA A 9 10.00 -14.39 -0.39
CA ALA A 9 10.46 -15.67 0.13
C ALA A 9 9.39 -16.75 -0.10
N TYR A 10 9.87 -17.98 -0.31
CA TYR A 10 9.00 -19.15 -0.41
C TYR A 10 8.64 -19.60 1.00
N GLY A 11 7.37 -19.84 1.29
CA GLY A 11 6.98 -20.10 2.66
C GLY A 11 5.68 -20.86 2.77
N PRO A 12 5.59 -21.86 3.66
CA PRO A 12 4.35 -22.59 3.84
C PRO A 12 3.28 -21.66 4.41
N SER A 13 2.07 -21.77 3.86
CA SER A 13 0.95 -20.86 4.17
C SER A 13 0.50 -20.82 5.62
N TYR A 14 0.96 -21.73 6.48
CA TYR A 14 0.67 -21.67 7.92
C TYR A 14 1.42 -20.55 8.67
N LEU A 15 2.46 -19.94 8.07
CA LEU A 15 3.17 -18.80 8.67
C LEU A 15 2.25 -17.58 8.86
N ILE A 16 1.20 -17.49 8.05
CA ILE A 16 0.15 -16.48 8.14
C ILE A 16 -1.16 -17.25 8.27
N ARG A 17 -1.79 -17.22 9.45
CA ARG A 17 -3.02 -17.97 9.77
C ARG A 17 -4.17 -17.78 8.76
N GLN A 18 -4.11 -16.74 7.92
CA GLN A 18 -5.08 -16.48 6.88
C GLN A 18 -4.36 -16.19 5.55
N ALA A 19 -4.59 -17.03 4.55
CA ALA A 19 -3.93 -16.95 3.23
C ALA A 19 -4.16 -15.64 2.48
N ASN A 20 -5.13 -14.83 2.91
CA ASN A 20 -5.56 -13.59 2.26
C ASN A 20 -5.40 -12.36 3.17
N GLN A 21 -4.53 -12.43 4.18
CA GLN A 21 -4.31 -11.31 5.10
C GLN A 21 -2.86 -10.83 5.09
N LEU A 22 -2.71 -9.52 4.98
CA LEU A 22 -1.48 -8.84 5.33
C LEU A 22 -1.30 -8.89 6.85
N TYR A 23 -0.20 -9.51 7.30
CA TYR A 23 0.21 -9.43 8.70
C TYR A 23 1.21 -8.29 8.86
N GLN A 24 0.92 -7.34 9.74
CA GLN A 24 1.86 -6.27 10.10
C GLN A 24 2.07 -6.22 11.60
N ARG A 25 3.34 -6.03 12.00
CA ARG A 25 3.76 -5.80 13.37
C ARG A 25 4.54 -4.50 13.41
N LEU A 26 4.00 -3.53 14.14
CA LEU A 26 4.64 -2.25 14.41
C LEU A 26 5.27 -2.34 15.80
N ASN A 27 6.56 -2.04 15.91
CA ASN A 27 7.22 -1.79 17.18
C ASN A 27 7.67 -0.32 17.17
N THR A 28 6.84 0.53 17.79
CA THR A 28 6.94 1.99 17.78
C THR A 28 7.08 2.55 16.35
N ALA A 29 7.70 3.73 16.19
CA ALA A 29 8.03 4.31 14.89
C ALA A 29 9.28 3.71 14.23
N GLU A 30 10.00 2.81 14.93
CA GLU A 30 11.34 2.37 14.52
C GLU A 30 11.31 1.16 13.57
N VAL A 31 10.43 0.19 13.81
CA VAL A 31 10.40 -1.05 13.03
C VAL A 31 8.96 -1.49 12.73
N MET A 32 8.59 -1.45 11.45
CA MET A 32 7.43 -2.10 10.88
C MET A 32 7.89 -3.37 10.19
N LEU A 33 7.34 -4.53 10.56
CA LEU A 33 7.54 -5.80 9.86
C LEU A 33 6.21 -6.23 9.23
N GLY A 34 6.24 -6.61 7.96
CA GLY A 34 5.08 -7.04 7.20
C GLY A 34 5.31 -8.39 6.51
N LEU A 35 4.27 -9.22 6.49
CA LEU A 35 4.20 -10.47 5.75
C LEU A 35 2.94 -10.45 4.89
N LEU A 36 3.13 -10.43 3.58
CA LEU A 36 2.07 -10.38 2.57
C LEU A 36 2.07 -11.69 1.77
N PRO A 37 1.03 -12.52 1.84
CA PRO A 37 0.87 -13.63 0.92
C PRO A 37 0.71 -13.09 -0.52
N THR A 38 1.55 -13.56 -1.45
CA THR A 38 1.62 -13.03 -2.83
C THR A 38 1.13 -14.06 -3.86
N GLY A 39 0.53 -15.16 -3.42
CA GLY A 39 0.00 -16.20 -4.29
C GLY A 39 1.07 -17.21 -4.69
N THR A 40 1.05 -17.68 -5.93
CA THR A 40 1.99 -18.68 -6.47
C THR A 40 2.71 -18.12 -7.70
N MET A 41 3.88 -18.67 -8.02
CA MET A 41 4.64 -18.24 -9.20
C MET A 41 3.88 -18.59 -10.48
N PHE A 42 3.89 -17.68 -11.48
CA PHE A 42 3.17 -17.89 -12.74
C PHE A 42 3.65 -19.13 -13.52
N SER A 43 4.94 -19.46 -13.42
CA SER A 43 5.55 -20.62 -14.10
C SER A 43 5.11 -21.97 -13.52
N ASP A 44 4.59 -21.98 -12.29
CA ASP A 44 4.12 -23.18 -11.59
C ASP A 44 2.65 -22.94 -11.21
N ARG A 45 1.72 -23.15 -12.14
CA ARG A 45 0.27 -23.13 -11.88
C ARG A 45 -0.28 -24.55 -11.70
N ASN A 46 0.36 -25.36 -10.86
CA ASN A 46 -0.16 -26.66 -10.43
C ASN A 46 -0.76 -26.54 -9.02
N GLU A 47 -1.65 -27.45 -8.63
CA GLU A 47 -2.26 -27.44 -7.29
C GLU A 47 -1.23 -27.60 -6.14
N THR A 48 -0.03 -28.11 -6.47
CA THR A 48 1.10 -28.30 -5.55
C THR A 48 2.06 -27.12 -5.48
N SER A 49 1.78 -26.01 -6.17
CA SER A 49 2.70 -24.89 -6.26
C SER A 49 2.95 -24.23 -4.92
N GLU A 50 4.23 -23.96 -4.64
CA GLU A 50 4.64 -23.30 -3.41
C GLU A 50 4.03 -21.90 -3.32
N LYS A 51 3.47 -21.58 -2.15
CA LYS A 51 2.93 -20.25 -1.89
C LYS A 51 4.07 -19.28 -1.58
N LEU A 52 3.98 -18.10 -2.17
CA LEU A 52 4.91 -17.00 -2.02
C LEU A 52 4.44 -16.07 -0.91
N VAL A 53 5.40 -15.61 -0.12
CA VAL A 53 5.19 -14.56 0.88
C VAL A 53 6.20 -13.46 0.64
N SER A 54 5.71 -12.24 0.38
CA SER A 54 6.53 -11.04 0.42
C SER A 54 6.68 -10.58 1.86
N MET A 55 7.90 -10.63 2.38
CA MET A 55 8.27 -10.03 3.65
C MET A 55 8.84 -8.64 3.39
N PHE A 56 8.49 -7.67 4.20
CA PHE A 56 9.10 -6.35 4.17
C PHE A 56 9.33 -5.86 5.58
N TRP A 57 10.36 -5.05 5.79
CA TRP A 57 10.57 -4.39 7.07
C TRP A 57 11.13 -3.00 6.88
N SER A 58 10.80 -2.12 7.83
CA SER A 58 11.34 -0.77 7.87
C SER A 58 12.66 -0.70 8.64
N LEU A 59 13.64 0.02 8.11
CA LEU A 59 14.87 0.38 8.82
C LEU A 59 15.13 1.89 8.68
N ASP A 60 15.59 2.55 9.73
CA ASP A 60 16.07 3.93 9.59
C ASP A 60 17.36 3.98 8.77
N MET A 61 17.35 4.76 7.69
CA MET A 61 18.48 5.01 6.80
C MET A 61 19.76 5.36 7.54
N SER A 62 19.67 6.13 8.63
CA SER A 62 20.84 6.54 9.42
C SER A 62 21.61 5.33 9.97
N THR A 63 20.91 4.24 10.25
CA THR A 63 21.46 3.01 10.83
C THR A 63 21.86 1.96 9.80
N PHE A 64 21.59 2.19 8.51
CA PHE A 64 21.78 1.17 7.48
C PHE A 64 23.24 0.71 7.35
N ASN A 65 24.18 1.65 7.37
CA ASN A 65 25.61 1.33 7.31
C ASN A 65 26.06 0.53 8.54
N ASP A 66 25.53 0.84 9.72
CA ASP A 66 25.81 0.12 10.96
C ASP A 66 25.22 -1.29 10.97
N VAL A 67 24.03 -1.46 10.40
CA VAL A 67 23.43 -2.80 10.21
C VAL A 67 24.28 -3.63 9.25
N LYS A 68 24.75 -3.03 8.16
CA LYS A 68 25.60 -3.72 7.18
C LYS A 68 26.95 -4.10 7.79
N SER A 69 27.55 -3.24 8.61
CA SER A 69 28.84 -3.51 9.27
C SER A 69 28.73 -4.57 10.37
N ARG A 70 27.61 -4.63 11.11
CA ARG A 70 27.32 -5.70 12.09
C ARG A 70 27.06 -7.07 11.45
N GLY A 71 26.81 -7.12 10.15
CA GLY A 71 26.66 -8.35 9.38
C GLY A 71 25.25 -8.96 9.37
N LEU A 72 25.02 -9.82 8.38
CA LEU A 72 23.71 -10.38 8.06
C LEU A 72 23.13 -11.24 9.20
N ASP A 73 23.98 -12.01 9.89
CA ASP A 73 23.52 -12.89 10.98
C ASP A 73 23.05 -12.11 12.20
N SER A 74 23.72 -10.99 12.52
CA SER A 74 23.30 -10.07 13.57
C SER A 74 21.94 -9.47 13.23
N PHE A 75 21.80 -8.99 11.99
CA PHE A 75 20.55 -8.47 11.47
C PHE A 75 19.38 -9.49 11.51
N LYS A 76 19.63 -10.73 11.11
CA LYS A 76 18.63 -11.81 11.21
C LYS A 76 18.23 -12.10 12.66
N LYS A 77 19.20 -12.14 13.59
CA LYS A 77 18.92 -12.34 15.02
C LYS A 77 18.02 -11.24 15.57
N ASP A 78 18.30 -9.98 15.22
CA ASP A 78 17.48 -8.84 15.61
C ASP A 78 16.03 -8.99 15.10
N LEU A 79 15.84 -9.36 13.83
CA LEU A 79 14.50 -9.60 13.28
C LEU A 79 13.78 -10.79 13.94
N ILE A 80 14.46 -11.91 14.15
CA ILE A 80 13.87 -13.12 14.78
C ILE A 80 13.46 -12.84 16.22
N SER A 81 14.24 -12.05 16.97
CA SER A 81 13.90 -11.65 18.34
C SER A 81 12.59 -10.87 18.41
N ARG A 82 12.28 -10.09 17.36
CA ARG A 82 11.07 -9.28 17.25
C ARG A 82 9.88 -10.09 16.74
N GLU A 83 10.10 -10.97 15.77
CA GLU A 83 9.07 -11.84 15.21
C GLU A 83 9.62 -13.24 14.87
N PRO A 84 9.47 -14.22 15.77
CA PRO A 84 10.03 -15.56 15.56
C PRO A 84 9.51 -16.29 14.32
N ARG A 85 8.30 -15.98 13.83
CA ARG A 85 7.73 -16.62 12.63
C ARG A 85 8.55 -16.39 11.38
N VAL A 86 9.34 -15.32 11.29
CA VAL A 86 10.16 -15.04 10.10
C VAL A 86 11.44 -15.87 10.04
N GLN A 87 11.77 -16.63 11.09
CA GLN A 87 13.01 -17.43 11.15
C GLN A 87 13.20 -18.33 9.93
N ASN A 88 12.14 -19.02 9.48
CA ASN A 88 12.23 -19.92 8.33
C ASN A 88 12.36 -19.17 6.99
N LEU A 89 11.74 -17.99 6.88
CA LEU A 89 11.88 -17.14 5.69
C LEU A 89 13.30 -16.56 5.60
N LEU A 90 13.85 -16.11 6.73
CA LEU A 90 15.20 -15.53 6.82
C LEU A 90 16.32 -16.53 6.53
N LYS A 91 16.09 -17.85 6.62
CA LYS A 91 17.07 -18.86 6.20
C LYS A 91 17.40 -18.77 4.71
N GLN A 92 16.49 -18.26 3.88
CA GLN A 92 16.68 -18.13 2.43
C GLN A 92 17.57 -16.93 2.06
N VAL A 93 17.70 -15.95 2.95
CA VAL A 93 18.55 -14.77 2.74
C VAL A 93 20.00 -15.15 3.05
N LYS A 94 20.87 -15.13 2.06
CA LYS A 94 22.30 -15.46 2.16
C LYS A 94 23.20 -14.23 2.05
N SER A 95 22.73 -13.15 1.43
CA SER A 95 23.46 -11.88 1.33
C SER A 95 22.52 -10.68 1.50
N PHE A 96 23.07 -9.54 1.92
CA PHE A 96 22.40 -8.24 1.80
C PHE A 96 22.11 -7.86 0.33
N ASP A 97 22.79 -8.45 -0.65
CA ASP A 97 22.53 -8.15 -2.08
C ASP A 97 21.19 -8.72 -2.57
N GLN A 98 20.63 -9.70 -1.84
CA GLN A 98 19.27 -10.22 -2.09
C GLN A 98 18.18 -9.32 -1.49
N LEU A 99 18.60 -8.27 -0.78
CA LEU A 99 17.73 -7.32 -0.11
C LEU A 99 17.67 -6.06 -0.93
N ILE A 100 16.47 -5.72 -1.42
CA ILE A 100 16.26 -4.55 -2.26
C ILE A 100 15.97 -3.37 -1.34
N PRO A 101 16.85 -2.37 -1.18
CA PRO A 101 16.46 -1.14 -0.52
C PRO A 101 15.41 -0.42 -1.37
N ALA A 102 14.24 -0.15 -0.81
CA ALA A 102 13.25 0.70 -1.46
C ALA A 102 13.32 2.12 -0.89
N TRP A 103 13.63 3.07 -1.77
CA TRP A 103 13.59 4.50 -1.48
C TRP A 103 12.23 5.07 -1.86
N TYR A 104 11.72 5.97 -1.01
CA TYR A 104 10.45 6.61 -1.24
C TYR A 104 10.64 8.08 -1.52
N SER A 105 10.10 8.51 -2.66
CA SER A 105 9.87 9.91 -2.94
C SER A 105 8.47 10.28 -2.46
N ASP A 106 8.32 11.50 -1.95
CA ASP A 106 7.02 12.16 -1.80
C ASP A 106 6.91 13.17 -2.94
N THR A 107 6.43 12.72 -4.09
CA THR A 107 6.29 13.52 -5.31
C THR A 107 4.82 13.81 -5.55
N PHE A 108 4.50 15.02 -5.99
CA PHE A 108 3.14 15.36 -6.41
C PHE A 108 3.16 16.36 -7.56
N MET A 109 2.41 16.08 -8.61
CA MET A 109 2.22 16.99 -9.73
C MET A 109 1.01 17.91 -9.48
N PRO A 110 1.19 19.25 -9.52
CA PRO A 110 0.07 20.20 -9.38
C PRO A 110 -0.98 20.12 -10.49
N ARG A 111 -0.58 19.54 -11.63
CA ARG A 111 -1.39 19.28 -12.82
C ARG A 111 -1.01 17.92 -13.38
N MET A 112 -2.02 17.09 -13.64
CA MET A 112 -1.87 15.67 -14.00
C MET A 112 -1.87 15.42 -15.51
N TYR A 113 -1.73 16.48 -16.32
CA TYR A 113 -1.67 16.39 -17.78
C TYR A 113 -0.92 17.57 -18.39
N SER A 114 -0.45 17.38 -19.63
CA SER A 114 0.11 18.42 -20.50
C SER A 114 -0.75 18.56 -21.75
N GLU A 115 -1.29 19.75 -21.98
CA GLU A 115 -2.05 20.08 -23.19
C GLU A 115 -1.15 20.20 -24.42
N ILE A 116 0.11 20.58 -24.23
CA ILE A 116 1.09 20.75 -25.31
C ILE A 116 1.50 19.37 -25.81
N ASP A 117 1.85 18.48 -24.88
CA ASP A 117 2.35 17.13 -25.21
C ASP A 117 1.23 16.10 -25.35
N LYS A 118 -0.04 16.52 -25.18
CA LYS A 118 -1.23 15.64 -25.18
C LYS A 118 -1.04 14.39 -24.31
N THR A 119 -0.48 14.59 -23.12
CA THR A 119 -0.03 13.51 -22.24
C THR A 119 -0.72 13.60 -20.88
N VAL A 120 -1.14 12.45 -20.34
CA VAL A 120 -1.69 12.31 -19.00
C VAL A 120 -0.72 11.54 -18.11
N PHE A 121 -0.57 11.98 -16.86
CA PHE A 121 0.27 11.35 -15.87
C PHE A 121 -0.60 10.56 -14.88
N ILE A 122 -0.21 9.32 -14.57
CA ILE A 122 -0.92 8.42 -13.66
C ILE A 122 0.08 7.68 -12.75
N GLY A 123 -0.35 7.29 -11.55
CA GLY A 123 0.47 6.55 -10.59
C GLY A 123 1.71 7.32 -10.13
N ASP A 124 2.83 6.61 -9.94
CA ASP A 124 4.03 7.15 -9.28
C ASP A 124 4.66 8.35 -10.01
N CYS A 125 4.50 8.46 -11.33
CA CYS A 125 5.01 9.63 -12.06
C CYS A 125 4.26 10.91 -11.67
N ALA A 126 3.01 10.77 -11.24
CA ALA A 126 2.15 11.87 -10.84
C ALA A 126 2.11 12.09 -9.33
N HIS A 127 2.13 11.02 -8.52
CA HIS A 127 1.98 11.09 -7.07
C HIS A 127 2.70 9.98 -6.32
N ALA A 128 4.02 9.81 -6.47
CA ALA A 128 4.77 8.89 -5.63
C ALA A 128 4.55 9.21 -4.13
N THR A 129 3.91 8.28 -3.40
CA THR A 129 3.58 8.43 -1.97
C THR A 129 4.47 7.55 -1.07
N SER A 130 4.68 7.98 0.18
CA SER A 130 5.33 7.14 1.20
C SER A 130 4.49 5.91 1.58
N HIS A 131 5.12 4.90 2.21
CA HIS A 131 4.63 3.52 2.40
C HIS A 131 3.46 3.31 3.38
N GLN A 132 2.52 4.23 3.44
CA GLN A 132 1.31 4.03 4.21
C GLN A 132 0.41 3.04 3.45
N LEU A 133 0.43 1.77 3.88
CA LEU A 133 -0.54 0.71 3.55
C LEU A 133 -0.80 0.43 2.05
N GLY A 134 0.17 0.66 1.16
CA GLY A 134 0.02 0.37 -0.27
C GLY A 134 -0.89 1.35 -1.02
N GLN A 135 -1.10 2.55 -0.48
CA GLN A 135 -1.96 3.59 -1.08
C GLN A 135 -1.56 3.97 -2.51
N GLY A 136 -0.27 4.01 -2.85
CA GLY A 136 0.18 4.37 -4.21
C GLY A 136 -0.39 3.47 -5.30
N ALA A 137 -0.42 2.14 -5.06
CA ALA A 137 -1.00 1.20 -6.02
C ALA A 137 -2.52 1.39 -6.17
N ASN A 138 -3.24 1.62 -5.07
CA ASN A 138 -4.67 1.92 -5.12
C ASN A 138 -4.94 3.23 -5.88
N LEU A 139 -4.18 4.29 -5.60
CA LEU A 139 -4.34 5.59 -6.28
C LEU A 139 -4.06 5.49 -7.78
N ALA A 140 -3.07 4.68 -8.18
CA ALA A 140 -2.76 4.40 -9.59
C ALA A 140 -3.88 3.63 -10.29
N LEU A 141 -4.49 2.64 -9.62
CA LEU A 141 -5.65 1.92 -10.17
C LEU A 141 -6.85 2.85 -10.34
N VAL A 142 -7.11 3.70 -9.35
CA VAL A 142 -8.16 4.72 -9.45
C VAL A 142 -7.82 5.70 -10.58
N ASP A 143 -6.54 5.99 -10.87
CA ASP A 143 -6.17 6.92 -11.96
C ASP A 143 -6.57 6.31 -13.29
N ALA A 144 -6.15 5.07 -13.52
CA ALA A 144 -6.45 4.33 -14.74
C ALA A 144 -7.96 4.20 -14.95
N TRP A 145 -8.72 3.90 -13.90
CA TRP A 145 -10.18 3.83 -13.95
C TRP A 145 -10.83 5.18 -14.28
N THR A 146 -10.43 6.24 -13.58
CA THR A 146 -10.98 7.59 -13.79
C THR A 146 -10.67 8.08 -15.21
N LEU A 147 -9.42 7.91 -15.65
CA LEU A 147 -8.98 8.28 -16.99
C LEU A 147 -9.77 7.51 -18.07
N SER A 148 -9.95 6.20 -17.90
CA SER A 148 -10.74 5.39 -18.83
C SER A 148 -12.17 5.89 -18.96
N LYS A 149 -12.78 6.30 -17.84
CA LYS A 149 -14.12 6.88 -17.83
C LYS A 149 -14.15 8.24 -18.53
N CYS A 150 -13.21 9.15 -18.23
CA CYS A 150 -13.14 10.45 -18.91
C CYS A 150 -12.94 10.31 -20.43
N ILE A 151 -12.11 9.38 -20.87
CA ILE A 151 -11.91 9.09 -22.30
C ILE A 151 -13.21 8.58 -22.95
N SER A 152 -14.00 7.79 -22.23
CA SER A 152 -15.25 7.23 -22.75
C SER A 152 -16.39 8.25 -22.79
N ASP A 153 -16.43 9.17 -21.81
CA ASP A 153 -17.53 10.12 -21.62
C ASP A 153 -17.37 11.44 -22.41
N CYS A 154 -16.13 11.82 -22.75
CA CYS A 154 -15.84 13.11 -23.39
C CYS A 154 -15.70 13.00 -24.91
N ALA A 155 -16.01 14.08 -25.63
CA ALA A 155 -15.97 14.08 -27.09
C ALA A 155 -14.55 14.18 -27.66
N THR A 156 -13.62 14.76 -26.88
CA THR A 156 -12.23 14.97 -27.30
C THR A 156 -11.25 14.53 -26.22
N GLY A 157 -10.03 14.18 -26.64
CA GLY A 157 -8.94 13.85 -25.71
C GLY A 157 -8.59 15.01 -24.78
N GLU A 158 -8.64 16.25 -25.26
CA GLU A 158 -8.38 17.46 -24.47
C GLU A 158 -9.39 17.63 -23.33
N GLU A 159 -10.68 17.46 -23.65
CA GLU A 159 -11.75 17.48 -22.67
C GLU A 159 -11.62 16.35 -21.65
N ALA A 160 -11.25 15.14 -22.09
CA ALA A 160 -10.99 14.01 -21.21
C ALA A 160 -9.83 14.29 -20.24
N MET A 161 -8.72 14.85 -20.73
CA MET A 161 -7.56 15.21 -19.89
C MET A 161 -7.92 16.27 -18.85
N TYR A 162 -8.67 17.31 -19.25
CA TYR A 162 -9.12 18.36 -18.34
C TYR A 162 -10.04 17.78 -17.26
N LYS A 163 -11.03 16.97 -17.64
CA LYS A 163 -11.97 16.35 -16.70
C LYS A 163 -11.27 15.42 -15.72
N TYR A 164 -10.33 14.61 -16.20
CA TYR A 164 -9.49 13.74 -15.37
C TYR A 164 -8.71 14.52 -14.30
N ASP A 165 -8.04 15.63 -14.68
CA ASP A 165 -7.32 16.47 -13.72
C ASP A 165 -8.26 17.04 -12.64
N GLN A 166 -9.45 17.53 -13.02
CA GLN A 166 -10.41 18.07 -12.07
C GLN A 166 -10.92 17.01 -11.07
N GLU A 167 -11.21 15.80 -11.55
CA GLU A 167 -11.68 14.70 -10.70
C GLU A 167 -10.59 14.21 -9.73
N ARG A 168 -9.31 14.23 -10.15
CA ARG A 168 -8.19 13.69 -9.36
C ARG A 168 -7.51 14.68 -8.43
N LYS A 169 -7.46 15.97 -8.80
CA LYS A 169 -6.62 16.97 -8.11
C LYS A 169 -6.98 17.17 -6.64
N TRP A 170 -8.26 17.22 -6.30
CA TRP A 170 -8.69 17.41 -4.91
C TRP A 170 -8.41 16.19 -4.04
N ARG A 171 -8.61 15.00 -4.62
CA ARG A 171 -8.32 13.74 -3.95
C ARG A 171 -6.84 13.61 -3.63
N LEU A 172 -5.99 13.82 -4.62
CA LEU A 172 -4.55 13.73 -4.41
C LEU A 172 -4.05 14.81 -3.44
N ARG A 173 -4.60 16.02 -3.47
CA ARG A 173 -4.32 17.06 -2.47
C ARG A 173 -4.73 16.65 -1.06
N PHE A 174 -5.87 15.97 -0.90
CA PHE A 174 -6.28 15.43 0.39
C PHE A 174 -5.27 14.40 0.90
N TYR A 175 -4.91 13.41 0.09
CA TYR A 175 -3.91 12.41 0.47
C TYR A 175 -2.53 13.04 0.77
N GLN A 176 -2.12 14.03 -0.02
CA GLN A 176 -0.88 14.77 0.20
C GLN A 176 -0.89 15.56 1.51
N LEU A 177 -1.98 16.28 1.81
CA LEU A 177 -2.10 17.05 3.04
C LEU A 177 -2.09 16.14 4.26
N ASN A 178 -2.82 15.03 4.22
CA ASN A 178 -2.80 14.04 5.31
C ASN A 178 -1.43 13.40 5.46
N SER A 179 -0.78 13.02 4.36
CA SER A 179 0.59 12.52 4.39
C SER A 179 1.51 13.52 5.06
N ARG A 180 1.48 14.80 4.68
CA ARG A 180 2.33 15.85 5.26
C ARG A 180 2.01 16.18 6.72
N LEU A 181 0.76 16.03 7.16
CA LEU A 181 0.36 16.27 8.55
C LEU A 181 0.64 15.07 9.47
N LEU A 182 0.44 13.84 8.95
CA LEU A 182 0.63 12.60 9.69
C LEU A 182 2.11 12.18 9.72
N THR A 183 2.88 12.48 8.69
CA THR A 183 4.30 12.10 8.60
C THR A 183 5.13 12.64 9.76
N PRO A 184 5.03 13.93 10.17
CA PRO A 184 5.73 14.43 11.35
C PRO A 184 5.32 13.74 12.66
N VAL A 185 4.05 13.36 12.79
CA VAL A 185 3.52 12.67 13.99
C VAL A 185 4.03 11.24 14.04
N LEU A 186 3.98 10.52 12.91
CA LEU A 186 4.40 9.13 12.78
C LEU A 186 5.92 8.95 12.76
N GLN A 187 6.67 9.95 12.27
CA GLN A 187 8.15 9.95 12.29
C GLN A 187 8.72 10.60 13.56
N SER A 188 7.89 11.15 14.45
CA SER A 188 8.39 11.69 15.71
C SER A 188 8.90 10.56 16.60
N HIS A 189 10.14 10.66 17.08
CA HIS A 189 10.70 9.77 18.11
C HIS A 189 10.09 10.00 19.51
N SER A 190 8.95 10.71 19.58
CA SER A 190 8.31 11.05 20.84
C SER A 190 7.55 9.85 21.40
N LYS A 191 8.04 9.31 22.52
CA LYS A 191 7.39 8.22 23.25
C LYS A 191 5.95 8.57 23.66
N VAL A 192 5.66 9.85 23.90
CA VAL A 192 4.32 10.32 24.28
C VAL A 192 3.33 10.17 23.14
N VAL A 193 3.73 10.58 21.92
CA VAL A 193 2.89 10.46 20.71
C VAL A 193 2.67 8.99 20.35
N SER A 194 3.71 8.16 20.41
CA SER A 194 3.59 6.70 20.19
C SER A 194 2.64 6.05 21.19
N THR A 195 2.76 6.37 22.48
CA THR A 195 1.90 5.80 23.53
C THR A 195 0.45 6.24 23.37
N LEU A 196 0.21 7.51 23.01
CA LEU A 196 -1.12 8.01 22.73
C LEU A 196 -1.73 7.28 21.52
N CYS A 197 -0.97 7.13 20.44
CA CYS A 197 -1.40 6.34 19.27
C CYS A 197 -1.75 4.90 19.65
N ASP A 198 -0.91 4.21 20.43
CA ASP A 198 -1.14 2.81 20.82
C ASP A 198 -2.42 2.64 21.68
N VAL A 199 -2.71 3.60 22.56
CA VAL A 199 -3.91 3.58 23.41
C VAL A 199 -5.18 3.92 22.63
N PHE A 200 -5.11 4.89 21.71
CA PHE A 200 -6.30 5.38 20.99
C PHE A 200 -6.60 4.62 19.70
N MET A 201 -5.60 4.14 18.95
CA MET A 201 -5.80 3.44 17.68
C MET A 201 -6.59 2.14 17.85
N GLY A 202 -6.30 1.35 18.88
CA GLY A 202 -7.00 0.09 19.14
C GLY A 202 -8.52 0.26 19.28
N PRO A 203 -8.99 1.15 20.18
CA PRO A 203 -10.41 1.52 20.30
C PRO A 203 -10.98 2.16 19.03
N MET A 204 -10.27 3.08 18.37
CA MET A 204 -10.75 3.73 17.13
C MET A 204 -10.95 2.73 15.98
N CYS A 205 -10.10 1.72 15.86
CA CYS A 205 -10.27 0.65 14.87
C CYS A 205 -11.50 -0.25 15.13
N LYS A 206 -12.03 -0.25 16.36
CA LYS A 206 -13.20 -1.07 16.75
C LYS A 206 -14.50 -0.30 16.69
N PHE A 207 -14.46 1.03 16.77
CA PHE A 207 -15.64 1.87 16.65
C PHE A 207 -16.08 1.93 15.16
N PRO A 208 -17.31 1.50 14.82
CA PRO A 208 -17.74 1.32 13.42
C PRO A 208 -17.53 2.52 12.48
N PRO A 209 -17.86 3.76 12.86
CA PRO A 209 -17.71 4.88 11.93
C PRO A 209 -16.26 5.24 11.63
N THR A 210 -15.40 5.26 12.66
CA THR A 210 -13.97 5.51 12.47
C THR A 210 -13.31 4.38 11.71
N LYS A 211 -13.72 3.13 11.96
CA LYS A 211 -13.28 1.98 11.17
C LYS A 211 -13.63 2.12 9.69
N LEU A 212 -14.86 2.50 9.36
CA LEU A 212 -15.28 2.72 7.97
C LEU A 212 -14.47 3.83 7.32
N GLN A 213 -14.31 4.97 8.00
CA GLN A 213 -13.50 6.08 7.50
C GLN A 213 -12.02 5.70 7.30
N MET A 214 -11.44 4.88 8.17
CA MET A 214 -10.09 4.38 7.98
C MET A 214 -10.01 3.47 6.75
N LEU A 215 -10.97 2.57 6.56
CA LEU A 215 -11.01 1.67 5.40
C LEU A 215 -11.14 2.44 4.08
N THR A 216 -11.99 3.47 4.02
CA THR A 216 -12.19 4.27 2.80
C THR A 216 -10.95 5.07 2.42
N VAL A 217 -10.23 5.57 3.43
CA VAL A 217 -8.91 6.19 3.21
C VAL A 217 -7.92 5.16 2.69
N LEU A 218 -7.87 3.96 3.28
CA LEU A 218 -6.95 2.89 2.91
C LEU A 218 -7.17 2.36 1.49
N CYS A 219 -8.41 2.19 1.05
CA CYS A 219 -8.73 1.70 -0.29
C CYS A 219 -8.69 2.77 -1.39
N GLY A 220 -8.46 4.05 -1.05
CA GLY A 220 -8.40 5.13 -2.04
C GLY A 220 -9.76 5.76 -2.39
N ALA A 221 -10.84 5.38 -1.70
CA ALA A 221 -12.22 5.81 -1.97
C ALA A 221 -12.60 7.16 -1.31
N GLN A 222 -11.74 7.72 -0.46
CA GLN A 222 -11.97 9.00 0.21
C GLN A 222 -11.71 10.16 -0.76
N ASN A 223 -12.69 11.06 -0.92
CA ASN A 223 -12.58 12.14 -1.90
C ASN A 223 -11.90 13.40 -1.34
N ASN A 224 -12.49 14.02 -0.30
CA ASN A 224 -12.13 15.39 0.11
C ASN A 224 -11.90 15.57 1.62
N GLY A 225 -11.75 14.47 2.37
CA GLY A 225 -11.46 14.53 3.81
C GLY A 225 -12.59 14.88 4.74
N ILE A 226 -13.77 15.20 4.20
CA ILE A 226 -14.99 15.22 4.98
C ILE A 226 -15.30 13.75 5.32
N PRO A 227 -15.45 13.40 6.61
CA PRO A 227 -15.96 12.09 6.98
C PRO A 227 -17.24 11.79 6.17
N TRP A 228 -17.49 10.54 5.80
CA TRP A 228 -18.72 10.11 5.10
C TRP A 228 -18.93 10.63 3.66
N THR A 229 -18.02 11.44 3.10
CA THR A 229 -18.03 11.75 1.65
C THR A 229 -17.17 10.74 0.89
N THR A 230 -17.70 9.53 0.74
CA THR A 230 -17.17 8.51 -0.18
C THR A 230 -17.85 8.64 -1.52
N ASN A 231 -17.15 8.39 -2.64
CA ASN A 231 -17.81 8.24 -3.93
C ASN A 231 -18.31 6.79 -4.05
N PRO A 232 -19.63 6.51 -3.95
CA PRO A 232 -20.15 5.14 -3.88
C PRO A 232 -19.88 4.34 -5.16
N ASN A 233 -19.75 5.02 -6.30
CA ASN A 233 -19.45 4.40 -7.59
C ASN A 233 -18.01 3.83 -7.66
N GLU A 234 -17.12 4.33 -6.79
CA GLU A 234 -15.69 4.00 -6.78
C GLU A 234 -15.28 3.13 -5.61
N GLU A 235 -16.14 2.99 -4.59
CA GLU A 235 -15.91 2.13 -3.41
C GLU A 235 -15.60 0.67 -3.81
N TYR A 236 -16.00 0.28 -5.03
CA TYR A 236 -15.70 -1.00 -5.66
C TYR A 236 -15.25 -0.88 -7.13
N LEU A 237 -14.86 0.29 -7.62
CA LEU A 237 -14.60 0.53 -9.06
C LEU A 237 -15.76 0.05 -9.98
N GLY A 238 -17.00 0.02 -9.47
CA GLY A 238 -18.17 -0.54 -10.17
C GLY A 238 -18.32 -2.07 -10.17
N TYR A 239 -17.47 -2.85 -9.49
CA TYR A 239 -17.45 -4.33 -9.59
C TYR A 239 -18.61 -5.09 -8.94
N VAL A 240 -19.49 -4.46 -8.16
CA VAL A 240 -20.55 -5.19 -7.42
C VAL A 240 -21.74 -5.54 -8.33
N HIS A 241 -21.97 -4.83 -9.44
CA HIS A 241 -23.11 -5.09 -10.31
C HIS A 241 -22.86 -6.15 -11.41
N GLY A 242 -21.62 -6.62 -11.60
CA GLY A 242 -21.26 -7.54 -12.69
C GLY A 242 -21.16 -9.02 -12.31
N PHE A 243 -21.04 -9.36 -11.03
CA PHE A 243 -20.83 -10.75 -10.60
C PHE A 243 -22.14 -11.54 -10.43
N SER A 244 -23.24 -10.88 -10.04
CA SER A 244 -24.52 -11.58 -9.83
C SER A 244 -25.14 -12.11 -11.13
N SER A 245 -24.91 -11.45 -12.28
CA SER A 245 -25.52 -11.82 -13.55
C SER A 245 -24.75 -12.92 -14.30
N LYS A 246 -23.43 -13.02 -14.12
CA LYS A 246 -22.63 -14.09 -14.75
C LYS A 246 -22.69 -15.43 -14.01
N GLU A 247 -22.87 -15.44 -12.69
CA GLU A 247 -23.08 -16.71 -11.95
C GLU A 247 -24.47 -17.33 -12.19
N GLN A 248 -25.48 -16.54 -12.55
CA GLN A 248 -26.79 -17.06 -12.96
C GLN A 248 -26.77 -17.65 -14.38
N ALA A 249 -25.97 -17.08 -15.28
CA ALA A 249 -25.84 -17.61 -16.64
C ALA A 249 -25.09 -18.95 -16.69
N LEU A 250 -24.14 -19.20 -15.78
CA LEU A 250 -23.37 -20.45 -15.70
C LEU A 250 -24.06 -21.58 -14.92
N LYS A 251 -25.21 -21.32 -14.27
CA LYS A 251 -26.05 -22.35 -13.64
C LYS A 251 -27.24 -22.78 -14.50
N THR A 252 -27.38 -22.22 -15.70
CA THR A 252 -28.50 -22.48 -16.61
C THR A 252 -28.04 -22.86 -18.02
N ALA A 253 -26.78 -23.28 -18.18
CA ALA A 253 -26.22 -23.83 -19.42
C ALA A 253 -25.67 -25.24 -19.16
#